data_AF-A0A4R8XMZ0-F1
#
_entry.id   AF-A0A4R8XMZ0-F1
#
_cell.length_a   1.000
_cell.length_b   1.000
_cell.length_c   1.000
_cell.angle_alpha   90.00
_cell.angle_beta   90.00
_cell.angle_gamma   90.00
#
_symmetry.space_group_name_H-M   'P 1'
#
loop_
_entity.id
_entity.type
_entity.pdbx_description
1 polymer ?
#
loop_
_entity_poly.entity_id
_entity_poly.type
_entity_poly.pdbx_seq_one_letter_code
_entity_poly.pdbx_strand_id
1 'polypeptide(L)'
;MSRIEPVDPCVRLAIVHWPPDAPRGAVSTFCAEHHISQETFYAIRKRAATDGPAAALEPRSRRPKASPSKLTDTIALEAYLVEEDDRLLVFDSHGTLLIEHRWPLPGTKYVGSGRPRGPRGPRTLP
;
A
#
# COMPACT_ATOMS: atom_id res chain seq x y z
N MET A 1 -9.55 6.22 -12.95
CA MET A 1 -9.81 4.86 -12.43
C MET A 1 -10.79 5.00 -11.28
N SER A 2 -11.96 4.36 -11.35
CA SER A 2 -12.93 4.38 -10.26
C SER A 2 -12.29 3.85 -8.98
N ARG A 3 -12.66 4.41 -7.83
CA ARG A 3 -12.25 3.84 -6.54
C ARG A 3 -12.88 2.45 -6.46
N ILE A 4 -12.05 1.42 -6.31
CA ILE A 4 -12.54 0.08 -5.96
C ILE A 4 -13.00 0.18 -4.52
N GLU A 5 -14.31 0.23 -4.30
CA GLU A 5 -14.87 0.25 -2.94
C GLU A 5 -14.77 -1.16 -2.35
N PRO A 6 -14.31 -1.33 -1.10
CA PRO A 6 -14.40 -2.62 -0.42
C PRO A 6 -15.85 -3.07 -0.31
N VAL A 7 -16.07 -4.39 -0.44
CA VAL A 7 -17.37 -5.00 -0.16
C VAL A 7 -17.77 -4.70 1.28
N ASP A 8 -19.03 -4.35 1.47
CA ASP A 8 -19.61 -4.08 2.78
C ASP A 8 -19.31 -5.21 3.80
N PRO A 9 -18.90 -4.89 5.05
CA PRO A 9 -18.54 -5.89 6.06
C PRO A 9 -19.65 -6.90 6.38
N CYS A 10 -20.92 -6.50 6.37
CA CYS A 10 -22.05 -7.39 6.63
C CYS A 10 -22.23 -8.38 5.47
N VAL A 11 -22.05 -7.93 4.23
CA VAL A 11 -22.06 -8.81 3.05
C VAL A 11 -20.91 -9.82 3.14
N ARG A 12 -19.72 -9.39 3.57
CA ARG A 12 -18.58 -10.29 3.79
C ARG A 12 -18.88 -11.32 4.87
N LEU A 13 -19.52 -10.92 5.97
CA LEU A 13 -19.93 -11.81 7.06
C LEU A 13 -20.92 -12.88 6.57
N ALA A 14 -21.91 -12.50 5.75
CA ALA A 14 -22.88 -13.42 5.16
C ALA A 14 -22.21 -14.46 4.23
N ILE A 15 -21.21 -14.04 3.46
CA ILE A 15 -20.42 -14.95 2.61
C ILE A 15 -19.58 -15.92 3.45
N VAL A 16 -19.01 -15.45 4.57
CA VAL A 16 -18.20 -16.28 5.48
C VAL A 16 -19.05 -17.37 6.15
N HIS A 17 -20.29 -17.03 6.55
CA HIS A 17 -21.23 -17.95 7.20
C HIS A 17 -22.15 -18.67 6.22
N TRP A 18 -21.76 -18.74 4.93
CA TRP A 18 -22.63 -19.27 3.89
C TRP A 18 -22.99 -20.75 4.12
N PRO A 19 -24.28 -21.11 4.12
CA PRO A 19 -24.73 -22.45 4.48
C PRO A 19 -24.23 -23.52 3.48
N PRO A 20 -23.84 -24.72 3.95
CA PRO A 20 -23.35 -25.78 3.08
C PRO A 20 -24.44 -26.41 2.19
N ASP A 21 -25.71 -26.29 2.60
CA ASP A 21 -26.90 -26.82 1.94
C ASP A 21 -27.67 -25.77 1.12
N ALA A 22 -27.01 -24.66 0.75
CA ALA A 22 -27.62 -23.60 -0.05
C ALA A 22 -28.22 -24.13 -1.37
N PRO A 23 -29.43 -23.70 -1.75
CA PRO A 23 -30.09 -24.19 -2.96
C PRO A 23 -29.32 -23.76 -4.22
N ARG A 24 -29.51 -24.53 -5.31
CA ARG A 24 -28.89 -24.20 -6.60
C ARG A 24 -29.33 -22.80 -7.04
N GLY A 25 -28.36 -21.99 -7.45
CA GLY A 25 -28.61 -20.61 -7.88
C GLY A 25 -28.53 -19.56 -6.76
N ALA A 26 -28.49 -19.97 -5.48
CA ALA A 26 -28.45 -19.04 -4.35
C ALA A 26 -27.28 -18.05 -4.42
N VAL A 27 -26.09 -18.49 -4.85
CA VAL A 27 -24.93 -17.61 -5.04
C VAL A 27 -25.20 -16.56 -6.12
N SER A 28 -25.84 -16.93 -7.22
CA SER A 28 -26.16 -16.00 -8.30
C SER A 28 -27.17 -14.96 -7.87
N THR A 29 -28.23 -15.38 -7.17
CA THR A 29 -29.25 -14.48 -6.61
C THR A 29 -28.64 -13.52 -5.61
N PHE A 30 -27.88 -14.02 -4.64
CA PHE A 30 -27.19 -13.20 -3.65
C PHE A 30 -26.22 -12.19 -4.27
N CYS A 31 -25.42 -12.62 -5.25
CA CYS A 31 -24.49 -11.72 -5.93
C CYS A 31 -25.22 -10.60 -6.70
N ALA A 32 -26.37 -10.91 -7.31
CA ALA A 32 -27.20 -9.91 -7.98
C ALA A 32 -27.82 -8.92 -7.01
N GLU A 33 -28.34 -9.39 -5.86
CA GLU A 33 -28.94 -8.58 -4.80
C GLU A 33 -27.94 -7.62 -4.14
N HIS A 34 -26.71 -8.08 -3.88
CA HIS A 34 -25.67 -7.29 -3.22
C HIS A 34 -24.72 -6.56 -4.18
N HIS A 35 -25.00 -6.59 -5.49
CA HIS A 35 -24.20 -5.95 -6.53
C HIS A 35 -22.70 -6.34 -6.49
N ILE A 36 -22.40 -7.62 -6.22
CA ILE A 36 -21.05 -8.17 -6.26
C ILE A 36 -20.93 -9.22 -7.37
N SER A 37 -19.71 -9.45 -7.86
CA SER A 37 -19.47 -10.54 -8.80
C SER A 37 -19.40 -11.89 -8.07
N GLN A 38 -19.75 -12.98 -8.77
CA GLN A 38 -19.54 -14.34 -8.26
C GLN A 38 -18.04 -14.62 -7.98
N GLU A 39 -17.14 -14.03 -8.76
CA GLU A 39 -15.70 -14.08 -8.48
C GLU A 39 -15.36 -13.49 -7.11
N THR A 40 -15.97 -12.33 -6.76
CA THR A 40 -15.78 -11.70 -5.45
C THR A 40 -16.29 -12.59 -4.32
N PHE A 41 -17.46 -13.23 -4.50
CA PHE A 41 -18.01 -14.19 -3.56
C PHE A 41 -17.03 -15.34 -3.28
N TYR A 42 -16.53 -15.99 -4.33
CA TYR A 42 -15.61 -17.12 -4.17
C TYR A 42 -14.23 -16.68 -3.67
N ALA A 43 -13.75 -15.48 -4.01
CA ALA A 43 -12.52 -14.93 -3.46
C ALA A 43 -12.61 -14.74 -1.93
N ILE A 44 -13.74 -14.25 -1.42
CA ILE A 44 -13.99 -14.10 0.01
C ILE A 44 -14.11 -15.47 0.69
N ARG A 45 -14.86 -16.43 0.11
CA ARG A 45 -14.94 -17.80 0.65
C ARG A 45 -13.57 -18.50 0.70
N LYS A 46 -12.78 -18.38 -0.35
CA LYS A 46 -11.42 -18.93 -0.40
C LYS A 46 -10.55 -18.33 0.70
N ARG A 47 -10.66 -17.01 0.93
CA ARG A 47 -9.94 -16.33 2.02
C ARG A 47 -10.36 -16.83 3.40
N ALA A 48 -11.66 -17.00 3.63
CA ALA A 48 -12.16 -17.55 4.89
C ALA A 48 -11.62 -18.96 5.16
N ALA A 49 -11.47 -19.78 4.11
CA ALA A 49 -10.89 -21.11 4.21
C ALA A 49 -9.36 -21.11 4.43
N THR A 50 -8.62 -20.18 3.83
CA THR A 50 -7.14 -20.14 3.92
C THR A 50 -6.63 -19.38 5.13
N ASP A 51 -7.16 -18.18 5.37
CA ASP A 51 -6.66 -17.24 6.39
C ASP A 51 -7.55 -17.23 7.66
N GLY A 52 -8.66 -17.96 7.62
CA GLY A 52 -9.67 -17.99 8.68
C GLY A 52 -10.81 -16.98 8.51
N PRO A 53 -11.95 -17.19 9.20
CA PRO A 53 -13.16 -16.39 9.03
C PRO A 53 -12.98 -14.93 9.43
N ALA A 54 -12.27 -14.65 10.53
CA ALA A 54 -11.99 -13.29 10.98
C ALA A 54 -11.16 -12.49 9.96
N ALA A 55 -10.14 -13.13 9.37
CA ALA A 55 -9.32 -12.50 8.35
C ALA A 55 -10.13 -12.15 7.10
N ALA A 56 -11.23 -12.83 6.82
CA ALA A 56 -12.08 -12.55 5.67
C ALA A 56 -13.04 -11.37 5.87
N LEU A 57 -13.17 -10.80 7.07
CA LEU A 57 -14.02 -9.63 7.31
C LEU A 57 -13.36 -8.33 6.84
N GLU A 58 -12.06 -8.20 7.02
CA GLU A 58 -11.34 -6.96 6.65
C GLU A 58 -10.78 -7.01 5.22
N PRO A 59 -10.88 -5.95 4.40
CA PRO A 59 -10.17 -5.87 3.13
C PRO A 59 -8.64 -6.00 3.31
N ARG A 60 -7.94 -6.68 2.39
CA ARG A 60 -6.47 -6.70 2.41
C ARG A 60 -5.91 -5.33 2.02
N SER A 61 -4.70 -5.04 2.51
CA SER A 61 -3.93 -3.90 2.02
C SER A 61 -3.87 -3.92 0.50
N ARG A 62 -4.27 -2.80 -0.11
CA ARG A 62 -4.16 -2.56 -1.57
C ARG A 62 -2.80 -2.01 -1.97
N ARG A 63 -1.90 -1.83 -1.00
CA ARG A 63 -0.55 -1.36 -1.28
C ARG A 63 0.15 -2.37 -2.18
N PRO A 64 0.85 -1.94 -3.23
CA PRO A 64 1.71 -2.82 -4.01
C PRO A 64 2.63 -3.62 -3.08
N LYS A 65 2.72 -4.94 -3.30
CA LYS A 65 3.58 -5.83 -2.50
C LYS A 65 5.06 -5.45 -2.61
N ALA A 66 5.44 -4.89 -3.74
CA ALA A 66 6.78 -4.37 -4.02
C ALA A 66 6.70 -2.87 -4.30
N SER A 67 7.60 -2.11 -3.67
CA SER A 67 7.88 -0.72 -4.05
C SER A 67 9.26 -0.70 -4.71
N PRO A 68 9.47 0.08 -5.79
CA PRO A 68 10.81 0.28 -6.36
C PRO A 68 11.81 0.82 -5.33
N SER A 69 11.32 1.55 -4.32
CA SER A 69 12.11 2.07 -3.20
C SER A 69 12.08 1.18 -1.96
N LYS A 70 11.55 -0.05 -2.05
CA LYS A 70 11.59 -0.98 -0.92
C LYS A 70 13.03 -1.46 -0.76
N LEU A 71 13.71 -1.01 0.28
CA LEU A 71 14.95 -1.63 0.72
C LEU A 71 14.66 -3.07 1.17
N THR A 72 15.50 -4.02 0.76
CA THR A 72 15.57 -5.34 1.38
C THR A 72 16.15 -5.21 2.78
N ASP A 73 15.72 -6.07 3.72
CA ASP A 73 16.23 -6.09 5.09
C ASP A 73 17.76 -6.25 5.15
N THR A 74 18.35 -6.85 4.12
CA THR A 74 19.81 -7.01 3.94
C THR A 74 20.54 -5.73 3.53
N ILE A 75 19.86 -4.75 2.91
CA ILE A 75 20.48 -3.51 2.38
C ILE A 75 20.04 -2.29 3.20
N ALA A 76 19.41 -2.48 4.37
CA ALA A 76 19.21 -1.40 5.34
C ALA A 76 20.58 -0.87 5.78
N LEU A 77 21.14 0.05 4.99
CA LEU A 77 22.38 0.73 5.28
C LEU A 77 22.15 1.47 6.59
N GLU A 78 22.89 1.04 7.62
CA GLU A 78 23.00 1.80 8.84
C GLU A 78 23.77 3.07 8.50
N ALA A 79 23.05 4.20 8.53
CA ALA A 79 23.59 5.50 8.20
C ALA A 79 23.66 6.35 9.47
N TYR A 80 24.80 6.99 9.68
CA TYR A 80 25.04 7.87 10.80
C TYR A 80 25.03 9.31 10.32
N LEU A 81 24.23 10.15 10.97
CA LEU A 81 24.12 11.57 10.66
C LEU A 81 24.93 12.38 11.68
N VAL A 82 25.79 13.25 11.18
CA VAL A 82 26.50 14.25 11.98
C VAL A 82 26.01 15.62 11.52
N GLU A 83 25.45 16.38 12.46
CA GLU A 83 25.00 17.76 12.24
C GLU A 83 26.06 18.72 12.76
N GLU A 84 26.50 19.63 11.90
CA GLU A 84 27.31 20.80 12.21
C GLU A 84 26.48 22.07 11.93
N ASP A 85 26.95 23.24 12.38
CA ASP A 85 26.22 24.50 12.26
C ASP A 85 25.83 24.86 10.80
N ASP A 86 26.66 24.51 9.82
CA ASP A 86 26.43 24.78 8.39
C ASP A 86 26.30 23.52 7.52
N ARG A 87 26.40 22.30 8.09
CA ARG A 87 26.46 21.06 7.31
C ARG A 87 25.75 19.87 7.95
N LEU A 88 25.33 18.96 7.07
CA LEU A 88 24.87 17.62 7.37
C LEU A 88 25.79 16.63 6.65
N LEU A 89 26.45 15.79 7.42
CA LEU A 89 27.30 14.71 6.94
C LEU A 89 26.60 13.37 7.19
N VAL A 90 26.58 12.50 6.18
CA VAL A 90 26.00 11.16 6.28
C VAL A 90 27.10 10.14 6.05
N PHE A 91 27.30 9.23 7.00
CA PHE A 91 28.32 8.20 6.96
C PHE A 91 27.71 6.80 6.96
N ASP A 92 28.45 5.82 6.42
CA ASP A 92 28.17 4.39 6.66
C ASP A 92 28.72 3.91 8.01
N SER A 93 28.50 2.63 8.33
CA SER A 93 29.01 1.98 9.54
C SER A 93 30.54 1.87 9.63
N HIS A 94 31.27 2.14 8.55
CA HIS A 94 32.74 2.11 8.49
C HIS A 94 33.36 3.51 8.57
N GLY A 95 32.55 4.56 8.66
CA GLY A 95 33.00 5.95 8.65
C GLY A 95 33.27 6.50 7.25
N THR A 96 32.83 5.82 6.19
CA THR A 96 32.88 6.35 4.81
C THR A 96 31.84 7.45 4.66
N LEU A 97 32.24 8.64 4.21
CA LEU A 97 31.31 9.74 3.91
C LEU A 97 30.49 9.42 2.65
N LEU A 98 29.17 9.28 2.81
CA LEU A 98 28.22 8.99 1.74
C LEU A 98 27.67 10.26 1.10
N ILE A 99 27.30 11.25 1.92
CA ILE A 99 26.69 12.51 1.48
C ILE A 99 27.23 13.65 2.33
N GLU A 100 27.69 14.71 1.68
CA GLU A 100 27.93 16.00 2.31
C GLU A 100 26.89 17.00 1.79
N HIS A 101 26.10 17.56 2.70
CA HIS A 101 25.11 18.59 2.39
C HIS A 101 25.40 19.85 3.20
N ARG A 102 25.46 21.01 2.55
CA ARG A 102 25.54 22.29 3.26
C ARG A 102 24.15 22.82 3.54
N TRP A 103 23.87 23.08 4.81
CA TRP A 103 22.68 23.81 5.19
C TRP A 103 22.70 25.19 4.52
N PRO A 104 21.54 25.69 4.09
CA PRO A 104 21.46 27.02 3.53
C PRO A 104 21.81 28.04 4.64
N LEU A 105 22.42 29.16 4.24
CA LEU A 105 22.76 30.22 5.19
C LEU A 105 21.51 30.63 5.99
N PRO A 106 21.64 30.95 7.29
CA PRO A 106 20.53 31.47 8.09
C PRO A 106 19.85 32.65 7.38
N GLY A 107 18.52 32.59 7.26
CA GLY A 107 17.73 33.58 6.52
C GLY A 107 17.54 33.30 5.02
N THR A 108 18.11 32.22 4.48
CA THR A 108 17.81 31.77 3.10
C THR A 108 16.36 31.32 3.01
N LYS A 109 15.54 32.08 2.29
CA LYS A 109 14.14 31.74 2.04
C LYS A 109 14.06 30.77 0.86
N TYR A 110 13.49 29.59 1.09
CA TYR A 110 13.15 28.68 0.00
C TYR A 110 12.17 29.37 -0.95
N VAL A 111 12.58 29.59 -2.19
CA VAL A 111 11.73 30.07 -3.27
C VAL A 111 11.33 28.88 -4.13
N GLY A 112 10.09 28.41 -3.96
CA GLY A 112 9.50 27.48 -4.91
C GLY A 112 9.49 28.12 -6.30
N SER A 113 9.61 27.32 -7.36
CA SER A 113 9.70 27.82 -8.74
C SER A 113 8.47 28.60 -9.23
N GLY A 114 7.44 28.79 -8.38
CA GLY A 114 6.14 29.38 -8.73
C GLY A 114 5.36 28.55 -9.75
N ARG A 115 5.96 27.50 -10.31
CA ARG A 115 5.35 26.63 -11.30
C ARG A 115 4.41 25.67 -10.60
N PRO A 116 3.18 25.49 -11.12
CA PRO A 116 2.33 24.40 -10.67
C PRO A 116 3.08 23.08 -10.84
N ARG A 117 2.84 22.13 -9.94
CA ARG A 117 3.43 20.80 -9.97
C ARG A 117 3.22 20.22 -11.38
N GLY A 118 4.31 19.87 -12.05
CA GLY A 118 4.24 19.33 -13.42
C GLY A 118 3.36 18.08 -13.49
N PRO A 119 2.80 17.76 -14.67
CA PRO A 119 2.03 16.54 -14.87
C PRO A 119 2.88 15.33 -14.44
N ARG A 120 2.33 14.41 -13.65
CA ARG A 120 3.00 13.12 -13.44
C ARG A 120 3.03 12.42 -14.80
N GLY A 121 4.23 12.29 -15.37
CA GLY A 121 4.44 11.52 -16.58
C GLY A 121 3.94 10.08 -16.41
N PRO A 122 3.59 9.40 -17.52
CA PRO A 122 3.19 8.00 -17.46
C PRO A 122 4.33 7.17 -16.85
N ARG A 123 3.97 6.25 -15.95
CA ARG A 123 4.91 5.30 -15.38
C ARG A 123 5.32 4.33 -16.49
N THR A 124 6.47 4.55 -17.10
CA THR A 124 7.12 3.55 -17.96
C THR A 124 7.45 2.33 -17.10
N LEU A 125 6.79 1.21 -17.41
CA LEU A 125 7.17 -0.11 -16.90
C LEU A 125 8.28 -0.67 -17.81
N PRO A 126 9.32 -1.32 -17.26
CA PRO A 126 10.21 -2.16 -18.05
C PRO A 126 9.48 -3.42 -18.55
#